data_AF-I0HZ45-F1
#
_entry.id   AF-I0HZ45-F1
#
_cell.length_a   1.000
_cell.length_b   1.000
_cell.length_c   1.000
_cell.angle_alpha   90.00
_cell.angle_beta   90.00
_cell.angle_gamma   90.00
#
_symmetry.space_group_name_H-M   'P 1'
#
loop_
_entity.id
_entity.type
_entity.pdbx_description
1 polymer ?
#
loop_
_entity_poly.entity_id
_entity_poly.type
_entity_poly.pdbx_seq_one_letter_code
_entity_poly.pdbx_strand_id
1 'polypeptide(L)'
;MEIQPTIDRIVLLGIFALLFGVWGIYWYYNAANLDRLMTQDWLAQVMRIENKIPKEKRIAAFRKRAMTIIALAIFLFLWLLIDLYRLIKVLWK
;
A
#
# COMPACT_ATOMS: atom_id res chain seq x y z
N MET A 1 -26.93 -13.26 5.09
CA MET A 1 -25.70 -12.49 5.36
C MET A 1 -25.79 -12.06 6.81
N GLU A 2 -24.84 -12.44 7.64
CA GLU A 2 -24.81 -11.98 9.03
C GLU A 2 -24.33 -10.51 9.05
N ILE A 3 -25.12 -9.64 9.69
CA ILE A 3 -24.93 -8.18 9.65
C ILE A 3 -23.63 -7.79 10.36
N GLN A 4 -23.41 -8.28 11.58
CA GLN A 4 -22.25 -7.96 12.40
C GLN A 4 -20.90 -8.30 11.73
N PRO A 5 -20.64 -9.52 11.24
CA PRO A 5 -19.37 -9.83 10.59
C PRO A 5 -19.16 -9.08 9.27
N THR A 6 -20.25 -8.64 8.62
CA THR A 6 -20.14 -7.79 7.43
C THR A 6 -19.67 -6.38 7.81
N ILE A 7 -20.20 -5.83 8.90
CA ILE A 7 -19.75 -4.53 9.45
C ILE A 7 -18.28 -4.62 9.86
N ASP A 8 -17.89 -5.65 10.63
CA ASP A 8 -16.51 -5.83 11.07
C ASP A 8 -15.54 -5.92 9.87
N ARG A 9 -15.94 -6.65 8.82
CA ARG A 9 -15.18 -6.72 7.57
C ARG A 9 -15.07 -5.37 6.87
N ILE A 10 -16.15 -4.60 6.77
CA ILE A 10 -16.14 -3.26 6.17
C ILE A 10 -15.15 -2.35 6.92
N VAL A 11 -15.18 -2.38 8.25
CA VAL A 11 -14.25 -1.60 9.09
C VAL A 11 -12.80 -2.01 8.83
N LEU A 12 -12.50 -3.31 8.83
CA LEU A 12 -11.16 -3.83 8.56
C LEU A 12 -10.68 -3.45 7.15
N LEU A 13 -11.51 -3.63 6.12
CA LEU A 13 -11.18 -3.23 4.76
C LEU A 13 -10.87 -1.73 4.67
N GLY A 14 -11.61 -0.90 5.40
CA GLY A 14 -11.40 0.55 5.44
C GLY A 14 -10.06 0.91 6.08
N ILE A 15 -9.74 0.31 7.22
CA ILE A 15 -8.46 0.49 7.91
C ILE A 15 -7.31 0.07 7.00
N PHE A 16 -7.36 -1.10 6.39
CA PHE A 16 -6.28 -1.57 5.51
C PHE A 16 -6.17 -0.73 4.24
N ALA A 17 -7.28 -0.34 3.61
CA ALA A 17 -7.25 0.54 2.44
C ALA A 17 -6.59 1.89 2.77
N LEU A 18 -6.92 2.49 3.92
CA LEU A 18 -6.29 3.73 4.37
C LEU A 18 -4.80 3.54 4.70
N LEU A 19 -4.45 2.50 5.46
CA LEU A 19 -3.07 2.21 5.82
C LEU A 19 -2.20 2.01 4.58
N PHE A 20 -2.59 1.12 3.66
CA PHE A 20 -1.83 0.87 2.45
C PHE A 20 -1.84 2.08 1.49
N GLY A 21 -2.94 2.82 1.42
CA GLY A 21 -3.03 4.03 0.59
C GLY A 21 -2.06 5.11 1.05
N VAL A 22 -2.16 5.50 2.33
CA VAL A 22 -1.30 6.54 2.93
C VAL A 22 0.17 6.10 2.90
N TRP A 23 0.44 4.86 3.32
CA TRP A 23 1.81 4.31 3.33
C TRP A 23 2.40 4.24 1.92
N GLY A 24 1.65 3.71 0.95
CA GLY A 24 2.08 3.58 -0.43
C GLY A 24 2.37 4.93 -1.07
N ILE A 25 1.49 5.92 -0.86
CA ILE A 25 1.67 7.29 -1.35
C ILE A 25 2.88 7.94 -0.70
N TYR A 26 3.01 7.85 0.64
CA TYR A 26 4.14 8.41 1.37
C TYR A 26 5.48 7.90 0.82
N TRP A 27 5.61 6.59 0.62
CA TRP A 27 6.85 6.01 0.10
C TRP A 27 7.06 6.25 -1.38
N TYR A 28 6.00 6.39 -2.17
CA TYR A 28 6.12 6.76 -3.58
C TYR A 28 6.81 8.12 -3.76
N TYR A 29 6.38 9.12 -2.98
CA TYR A 29 6.97 10.46 -3.00
C TYR A 29 8.34 10.51 -2.32
N ASN A 30 8.53 9.76 -1.23
CA ASN A 30 9.79 9.72 -0.47
C ASN A 30 10.81 8.69 -0.99
N ALA A 31 10.58 8.05 -2.14
CA ALA A 31 11.43 6.97 -2.66
C ALA A 31 12.92 7.37 -2.82
N ALA A 32 13.19 8.64 -3.13
CA ALA A 32 14.56 9.15 -3.25
C ALA A 32 15.28 9.28 -1.89
N ASN A 33 14.53 9.63 -0.83
CA ASN A 33 15.06 9.69 0.53
C ASN A 33 15.28 8.30 1.11
N LEU A 34 14.41 7.33 0.76
CA LEU A 34 14.57 5.93 1.13
C LEU A 34 15.83 5.32 0.49
N ASP A 35 16.09 5.58 -0.80
CA ASP A 35 17.33 5.13 -1.46
C ASP A 35 18.55 5.68 -0.72
N ARG A 36 18.53 6.96 -0.32
CA ARG A 36 19.61 7.59 0.45
C ARG A 36 19.83 6.94 1.82
N LEU A 37 18.76 6.66 2.56
CA LEU A 37 18.81 5.94 3.84
C LEU A 37 19.39 4.53 3.67
N MET A 38 18.91 3.78 2.67
CA MET A 38 19.37 2.40 2.41
C MET A 38 20.80 2.32 1.91
N THR A 39 21.32 3.37 1.26
CA THR A 39 22.73 3.46 0.85
C THR A 39 23.63 4.04 1.95
N GLN A 40 23.09 4.72 2.97
CA GLN A 40 23.87 5.28 4.08
C GLN A 40 24.06 4.28 5.23
N ASP A 41 23.10 3.39 5.47
CA ASP A 41 23.20 2.36 6.50
C ASP A 41 24.19 1.25 6.10
N TRP A 42 24.77 0.58 7.10
CA TRP A 42 25.76 -0.52 6.97
C TRP A 42 25.37 -1.61 5.96
N LEU A 43 24.06 -1.76 5.66
CA LEU A 43 23.50 -2.63 4.62
C LEU A 43 24.04 -2.33 3.21
N ALA A 44 24.41 -1.08 2.92
CA ALA A 44 25.05 -0.69 1.67
C ALA A 44 26.44 -1.32 1.51
N GLN A 45 27.22 -1.39 2.59
CA GLN A 45 28.51 -2.08 2.65
C GLN A 45 28.35 -3.60 2.54
N VAL A 46 27.33 -4.18 3.21
CA VAL A 46 27.07 -5.63 3.18
C VAL A 46 26.58 -6.10 1.82
N MET A 47 25.67 -5.34 1.18
CA MET A 47 25.06 -5.80 -0.07
C MET A 47 25.90 -5.45 -1.32
N ARG A 48 26.96 -4.63 -1.22
CA ARG A 48 27.77 -4.14 -2.37
C ARG A 48 26.91 -3.66 -3.57
N ILE A 49 25.70 -3.16 -3.30
CA ILE A 49 24.73 -2.77 -4.35
C ILE A 49 25.14 -1.47 -5.02
N GLU A 50 25.95 -0.64 -4.34
CA GLU A 50 26.32 0.70 -4.79
C GLU A 50 26.87 0.75 -6.23
N ASN A 51 27.56 -0.32 -6.68
CA ASN A 51 28.27 -0.29 -7.96
C ASN A 51 27.60 -1.04 -9.13
N LYS A 52 26.46 -1.71 -8.94
CA LYS A 52 25.85 -2.53 -10.02
C LYS A 52 24.54 -2.00 -10.60
N ILE A 53 23.79 -1.18 -9.84
CA ILE A 53 22.47 -0.71 -10.28
C ILE A 53 22.41 0.81 -10.17
N PRO A 54 22.20 1.55 -11.29
CA PRO A 54 22.03 2.99 -11.28
C PRO A 54 20.93 3.44 -10.32
N LYS A 55 21.17 4.54 -9.60
CA LYS A 55 20.23 5.15 -8.63
C LYS A 55 18.82 5.30 -9.19
N GLU A 56 18.72 5.76 -10.44
CA GLU A 56 17.44 5.93 -11.14
C GLU A 56 16.65 4.62 -11.26
N LYS A 57 17.33 3.51 -11.56
CA LYS A 57 16.69 2.19 -11.67
C LYS A 57 16.23 1.68 -10.31
N ARG A 58 16.97 1.96 -9.23
CA ARG A 58 16.57 1.59 -7.86
C ARG A 58 15.35 2.37 -7.41
N ILE A 59 15.36 3.70 -7.57
CA ILE A 59 14.22 4.57 -7.23
C ILE A 59 12.99 4.19 -8.07
N ALA A 60 13.16 3.91 -9.36
CA ALA A 60 12.07 3.45 -10.22
C ALA A 60 11.49 2.10 -9.73
N ALA A 61 12.33 1.15 -9.32
CA ALA A 61 11.88 -0.11 -8.76
C ALA A 61 11.11 0.08 -7.43
N PHE A 62 11.57 0.98 -6.56
CA PHE A 62 10.85 1.34 -5.32
C PHE A 62 9.50 1.97 -5.62
N ARG A 63 9.45 2.97 -6.52
CA ARG A 63 8.19 3.59 -6.95
C ARG A 63 7.23 2.58 -7.54
N LYS A 64 7.73 1.61 -8.33
CA LYS A 64 6.91 0.52 -8.88
C LYS A 64 6.29 -0.34 -7.77
N ARG A 65 7.05 -0.70 -6.73
CA ARG A 65 6.52 -1.44 -5.57
C ARG A 65 5.52 -0.62 -4.77
N ALA A 66 5.79 0.67 -4.55
CA ALA A 66 4.86 1.58 -3.89
C ALA A 66 3.54 1.70 -4.68
N MET A 67 3.61 1.77 -6.01
CA MET A 67 2.42 1.71 -6.89
C MET A 67 1.64 0.40 -6.72
N THR A 68 2.31 -0.75 -6.54
CA THR A 68 1.62 -2.02 -6.24
C THR A 68 0.85 -1.95 -4.92
N ILE A 69 1.44 -1.33 -3.88
CA ILE A 69 0.76 -1.13 -2.59
C ILE A 69 -0.44 -0.18 -2.74
N ILE A 70 -0.30 0.90 -3.51
CA ILE A 70 -1.41 1.82 -3.81
C ILE A 70 -2.53 1.09 -4.57
N ALA A 71 -2.18 0.26 -5.55
CA ALA A 71 -3.16 -0.53 -6.30
C ALA A 71 -3.92 -1.50 -5.39
N LEU A 72 -3.22 -2.12 -4.43
CA LEU A 72 -3.86 -2.96 -3.40
C LEU A 72 -4.82 -2.15 -2.53
N ALA A 73 -4.44 -0.94 -2.12
CA ALA A 73 -5.32 -0.05 -1.36
C ALA A 73 -6.61 0.28 -2.13
N ILE A 74 -6.49 0.60 -3.42
CA ILE A 74 -7.65 0.85 -4.30
C ILE A 74 -8.53 -0.39 -4.40
N PHE A 75 -7.94 -1.58 -4.56
CA PHE A 75 -8.70 -2.83 -4.62
C PHE A 75 -9.49 -3.08 -3.34
N LEU A 76 -8.87 -2.91 -2.17
CA LEU A 76 -9.54 -3.05 -0.87
C LEU A 76 -10.66 -2.03 -0.70
N PHE A 77 -10.45 -0.80 -1.15
CA PHE A 77 -11.48 0.24 -1.13
C PHE A 77 -12.68 -0.12 -2.02
N LEU A 78 -12.44 -0.61 -3.23
CA LEU A 78 -13.51 -1.06 -4.12
C LEU A 78 -14.29 -2.24 -3.51
N TRP A 79 -13.59 -3.18 -2.86
CA TRP A 79 -14.24 -4.27 -2.15
C TRP A 79 -15.11 -3.76 -1.01
N LEU A 80 -14.61 -2.81 -0.22
CA LEU A 80 -15.40 -2.14 0.82
C LEU A 80 -16.69 -1.55 0.25
N LEU A 81 -16.64 -0.87 -0.90
CA LEU A 81 -17.83 -0.29 -1.52
C LEU A 81 -18.86 -1.35 -1.93
N ILE A 82 -18.42 -2.51 -2.43
CA ILE A 82 -19.30 -3.63 -2.78
C ILE A 82 -20.00 -4.17 -1.53
N ASP A 83 -19.25 -4.36 -0.44
CA ASP A 83 -19.82 -4.86 0.82
C ASP A 83 -20.76 -3.84 1.47
N LEU A 84 -20.41 -2.55 1.41
CA LEU A 84 -21.26 -1.47 1.89
C LEU A 84 -22.58 -1.41 1.10
N TYR A 85 -22.52 -1.52 -0.23
CA TYR A 85 -23.71 -1.58 -1.07
C TYR A 85 -24.61 -2.78 -0.72
N ARG A 86 -24.01 -3.97 -0.51
CA ARG A 86 -24.75 -5.17 -0.09
C ARG A 86 -25.42 -4.97 1.27
N LEU A 87 -24.72 -4.36 2.22
CA LEU A 87 -25.26 -4.07 3.55
C LEU A 87 -26.46 -3.10 3.47
N ILE A 88 -26.32 -1.99 2.74
CA ILE A 88 -27.41 -1.01 2.54
C ILE A 88 -28.64 -1.69 1.92
N LYS A 89 -28.42 -2.53 0.89
CA LYS A 89 -29.51 -3.26 0.23
C LYS A 89 -30.26 -4.22 1.16
N VAL A 90 -29.57 -4.81 2.14
CA VAL A 90 -30.19 -5.68 3.16
C VAL A 90 -30.95 -4.86 4.20
N LEU A 91 -30.42 -3.71 4.61
CA LEU A 91 -31.04 -2.83 5.63
C LEU A 91 -32.25 -2.05 5.10
N TRP A 92 -32.35 -1.83 3.78
CA TRP A 92 -33.49 -1.18 3.13
C TRP A 92 -34.58 -2.14 2.62
N LYS A 93 -34.46 -3.43 2.94
CA LYS A 93 -35.50 -4.44 2.70
C LYS A 93 -36.29 -4.69 3.97
#